data_AF-A0A2D4GBX2-F1
#
_entry.id   AF-A0A2D4GBX2-F1
#
_cell.length_a   1.000
_cell.length_b   1.000
_cell.length_c   1.000
_cell.angle_alpha   90.00
_cell.angle_beta   90.00
_cell.angle_gamma   90.00
#
_symmetry.space_group_name_H-M   'P 1'
#
loop_
_entity.id
_entity.type
_entity.pdbx_description
1 polymer ?
#
loop_
_entity_poly.entity_id
_entity_poly.type
_entity_poly.pdbx_seq_one_letter_code
_entity_poly.pdbx_strand_id
1 'polypeptide(L)'
;MFDFFFFSPPLLLLKIHAYNLETNTWEEIATKPHKKKDYPAARRCHSCVQIKNDVFVCGGYNGEVILGDIWKLNLQTFQWVKLPAVMPEPVYFHCAAVTPAGCMYVHGGVVDIHRNRRTGSLFKMWLVVPSLLELCWEKVLAFFPHLANLSRSQLLHLGLTQGLVERLK
;
A
#
# COMPACT_ATOMS: atom_id res chain seq x y z
N MET A 1 7.32 -19.82 -2.70
CA MET A 1 7.08 -18.35 -2.65
C MET A 1 5.91 -18.08 -3.59
N PHE A 2 4.82 -17.47 -3.11
CA PHE A 2 3.58 -17.31 -3.90
C PHE A 2 3.53 -15.91 -4.52
N ASP A 3 3.49 -15.81 -5.85
CA ASP A 3 3.69 -14.53 -6.55
C ASP A 3 2.42 -13.88 -7.12
N PHE A 4 1.27 -14.56 -7.10
CA PHE A 4 0.01 -14.00 -7.62
C PHE A 4 -1.20 -14.41 -6.78
N PHE A 5 -1.93 -13.41 -6.27
CA PHE A 5 -3.21 -13.60 -5.58
C PHE A 5 -4.37 -13.13 -6.44
N PHE A 6 -5.28 -14.04 -6.79
CA PHE A 6 -6.55 -13.71 -7.45
C PHE A 6 -7.70 -13.70 -6.45
N PHE A 7 -8.45 -12.60 -6.44
CA PHE A 7 -9.65 -12.42 -5.64
C PHE A 7 -10.88 -12.64 -6.52
N SER A 8 -11.59 -13.77 -6.31
CA SER A 8 -12.79 -14.12 -7.09
C SER A 8 -14.07 -13.58 -6.42
N PRO A 9 -14.90 -12.75 -7.08
CA PRO A 9 -16.26 -12.42 -6.62
C PRO A 9 -17.16 -13.67 -6.73
N PRO A 10 -18.20 -13.87 -5.88
CA PRO A 10 -18.99 -12.86 -5.16
C PRO A 10 -18.88 -12.93 -3.62
N LEU A 11 -17.94 -13.69 -3.07
CA LEU A 11 -17.87 -13.96 -1.64
C LEU A 11 -16.79 -13.11 -0.95
N LEU A 12 -16.95 -12.92 0.37
CA LEU A 12 -15.89 -12.38 1.23
C LEU A 12 -14.54 -13.05 0.93
N LEU A 13 -13.43 -12.37 1.22
CA LEU A 13 -12.08 -12.91 1.01
C LEU A 13 -11.69 -14.03 2.01
N LEU A 14 -12.59 -14.99 2.21
CA LEU A 14 -12.46 -16.22 3.00
C LEU A 14 -11.37 -17.13 2.48
N LYS A 15 -11.08 -17.02 1.19
CA LYS A 15 -10.07 -17.81 0.50
C LYS A 15 -9.31 -16.92 -0.47
N ILE A 16 -8.04 -17.26 -0.67
CA ILE A 16 -7.18 -16.64 -1.66
C ILE A 16 -6.63 -17.76 -2.56
N HIS A 17 -6.49 -17.45 -3.84
CA HIS A 17 -5.81 -18.34 -4.77
C HIS A 17 -4.34 -17.96 -4.81
N ALA A 18 -3.45 -18.94 -4.74
CA ALA A 18 -2.02 -18.73 -4.81
C ALA A 18 -1.43 -19.68 -5.86
N TYR A 19 -0.57 -19.16 -6.73
CA TYR A 19 0.12 -19.98 -7.70
C TYR A 19 1.46 -20.49 -7.14
N ASN A 20 1.62 -21.81 -7.11
CA ASN A 20 2.85 -22.45 -6.70
C ASN A 20 3.75 -22.67 -7.92
N LEU A 21 4.91 -22.00 -7.94
CA LEU A 21 5.87 -22.06 -9.04
C LEU A 21 6.67 -23.38 -9.07
N GLU A 22 6.81 -24.06 -7.93
CA GLU A 22 7.56 -25.31 -7.85
C GLU A 22 6.75 -26.48 -8.41
N THR A 23 5.45 -26.52 -8.08
CA THR A 23 4.54 -27.56 -8.56
C THR A 23 3.80 -27.16 -9.84
N ASN A 24 3.87 -25.89 -10.24
CA ASN A 24 3.16 -25.32 -11.39
C ASN A 24 1.63 -25.52 -11.28
N THR A 25 1.08 -25.33 -10.09
CA THR A 25 -0.35 -25.53 -9.79
C THR A 25 -0.95 -24.36 -9.01
N TRP A 26 -2.26 -24.18 -9.15
CA TRP A 26 -3.03 -23.29 -8.29
C TRP A 26 -3.43 -23.98 -7.00
N GLU A 27 -3.28 -23.26 -5.89
CA GLU A 27 -3.70 -23.68 -4.56
C GLU A 27 -4.75 -22.70 -4.03
N GLU A 28 -5.73 -23.23 -3.30
CA GLU A 28 -6.73 -22.44 -2.60
C GLU A 28 -6.41 -22.43 -1.11
N ILE A 29 -6.15 -21.25 -0.56
CA ILE A 29 -5.73 -21.08 0.84
C ILE A 29 -6.86 -20.40 1.61
N ALA A 30 -7.32 -21.06 2.68
CA ALA A 30 -8.31 -20.50 3.59
C ALA A 30 -7.70 -19.39 4.47
N THR A 31 -8.43 -18.28 4.60
CA THR A 31 -8.01 -17.13 5.41
C THR A 31 -8.79 -17.02 6.71
N LYS A 32 -8.20 -16.35 7.68
CA LYS A 32 -8.78 -16.07 8.99
C LYS A 32 -9.25 -14.60 9.06
N PRO A 33 -10.33 -14.30 9.81
CA PRO A 33 -10.93 -12.97 9.86
C PRO A 33 -10.34 -12.08 10.94
N HIS A 34 -10.29 -10.76 10.75
CA HIS A 34 -9.72 -9.81 11.73
C HIS A 34 -10.31 -9.94 13.12
N LYS A 35 -11.64 -10.09 13.19
CA LYS A 35 -12.46 -10.39 14.37
C LYS A 35 -13.48 -11.46 13.96
N LYS A 36 -14.43 -11.81 14.82
CA LYS A 36 -15.45 -12.83 14.49
C LYS A 36 -16.20 -12.47 13.20
N LYS A 37 -15.91 -13.21 12.11
CA LYS A 37 -16.46 -13.04 10.75
C LYS A 37 -16.14 -11.72 10.03
N ASP A 38 -15.09 -11.01 10.42
CA ASP A 38 -14.70 -9.73 9.80
C ASP A 38 -13.63 -9.92 8.71
N TYR A 39 -14.03 -9.84 7.44
CA TYR A 39 -13.20 -10.02 6.26
C TYR A 39 -13.31 -8.79 5.34
N PRO A 40 -12.32 -8.54 4.47
CA PRO A 40 -12.48 -7.57 3.41
C PRO A 40 -13.66 -7.94 2.51
N ALA A 41 -14.49 -6.95 2.19
CA ALA A 41 -15.54 -7.11 1.18
C ALA A 41 -14.94 -7.57 -0.17
N ALA A 42 -15.72 -8.37 -0.91
CA ALA A 42 -15.42 -8.68 -2.31
C ALA A 42 -15.19 -7.36 -3.07
N ARG A 43 -14.09 -7.28 -3.82
CA ARG A 43 -13.66 -6.02 -4.44
C ARG A 43 -12.88 -6.27 -5.73
N ARG A 44 -13.06 -5.38 -6.70
CA ARG A 44 -12.26 -5.34 -7.94
C ARG A 44 -11.49 -4.04 -8.06
N CYS A 45 -10.46 -4.04 -8.90
CA CYS A 45 -9.67 -2.84 -9.22
C CYS A 45 -9.09 -2.13 -7.97
N HIS A 46 -8.81 -2.90 -6.93
CA HIS A 46 -8.04 -2.47 -5.77
C HIS A 46 -6.54 -2.54 -6.11
N SER A 47 -5.70 -1.86 -5.34
CA SER A 47 -4.27 -2.11 -5.36
C SER A 47 -3.85 -2.98 -4.18
N CYS A 48 -2.74 -3.69 -4.36
CA CYS A 48 -2.06 -4.37 -3.27
C CYS A 48 -0.56 -4.03 -3.27
N VAL A 49 0.02 -3.99 -2.07
CA VAL A 49 1.47 -3.85 -1.88
C VAL A 49 1.92 -4.83 -0.80
N GLN A 50 3.18 -5.27 -0.86
CA GLN A 50 3.73 -6.22 0.10
C GLN A 50 4.89 -5.60 0.87
N ILE A 51 4.90 -5.82 2.20
CA ILE A 51 6.05 -5.55 3.06
C ILE A 51 6.34 -6.84 3.83
N LYS A 52 7.48 -7.47 3.56
CA LYS A 52 7.87 -8.74 4.19
C LYS A 52 6.75 -9.79 4.01
N ASN A 53 6.15 -10.25 5.11
CA ASN A 53 5.08 -11.24 5.11
C ASN A 53 3.68 -10.62 5.19
N ASP A 54 3.55 -9.31 5.11
CA ASP A 54 2.24 -8.64 5.17
C ASP A 54 1.90 -8.07 3.79
N VAL A 55 0.74 -8.46 3.26
CA VAL A 55 0.14 -7.91 2.03
C VAL A 55 -0.93 -6.92 2.44
N PHE A 56 -0.89 -5.71 1.90
CA PHE A 56 -1.86 -4.67 2.15
C PHE A 56 -2.74 -4.52 0.92
N VAL A 57 -4.05 -4.42 1.13
CA VAL A 57 -5.07 -4.20 0.10
C VAL A 57 -5.78 -2.91 0.42
N CYS A 58 -5.84 -1.99 -0.56
CA CYS A 58 -6.49 -0.70 -0.40
C CYS A 58 -7.46 -0.40 -1.54
N GLY A 59 -8.57 0.24 -1.15
CA GLY A 59 -9.60 0.70 -2.07
C GLY A 59 -10.27 -0.39 -2.89
N GLY A 60 -10.63 -0.05 -4.13
CA GLY A 60 -11.39 -0.90 -5.03
C GLY A 60 -12.89 -0.63 -4.98
N TYR A 61 -13.65 -1.44 -5.71
CA TYR A 61 -15.09 -1.32 -5.84
C TYR A 61 -15.76 -2.67 -5.58
N ASN A 62 -16.75 -2.71 -4.69
CA ASN A 62 -17.46 -3.94 -4.33
C ASN A 62 -18.72 -4.22 -5.17
N GLY A 63 -19.06 -3.34 -6.13
CA GLY A 63 -20.30 -3.41 -6.89
C GLY A 63 -21.38 -2.44 -6.41
N GLU A 64 -21.20 -1.81 -5.25
CA GLU A 64 -22.13 -0.84 -4.68
C GLU A 64 -21.42 0.49 -4.37
N VAL A 65 -20.30 0.43 -3.66
CA VAL A 65 -19.54 1.60 -3.20
C VAL A 65 -18.05 1.49 -3.51
N ILE A 66 -17.44 2.64 -3.82
CA ILE A 66 -15.98 2.75 -3.88
C ILE A 66 -15.45 2.67 -2.44
N LEU A 67 -14.52 1.75 -2.21
CA LEU A 67 -13.97 1.48 -0.89
C LEU A 67 -12.79 2.42 -0.62
N GLY A 68 -12.70 2.88 0.64
CA GLY A 68 -11.56 3.64 1.15
C GLY A 68 -10.78 2.89 2.23
N ASP A 69 -11.19 1.66 2.55
CA ASP A 69 -10.61 0.88 3.63
C ASP A 69 -9.28 0.25 3.25
N ILE A 70 -8.54 -0.15 4.28
CA ILE A 70 -7.22 -0.77 4.15
C ILE A 70 -7.19 -2.03 5.00
N TRP A 71 -6.80 -3.12 4.35
CA TRP A 71 -6.70 -4.43 4.96
C TRP A 71 -5.28 -4.95 4.84
N LYS A 72 -4.87 -5.72 5.85
CA LYS A 72 -3.59 -6.40 5.90
C LYS A 72 -3.83 -7.91 5.98
N LEU A 73 -3.16 -8.70 5.15
CA LEU A 73 -3.12 -10.14 5.22
C LEU A 73 -1.70 -10.58 5.59
N ASN A 74 -1.57 -11.30 6.70
CA ASN A 74 -0.30 -11.90 7.06
C ASN A 74 -0.14 -13.25 6.33
N LEU A 75 0.88 -13.38 5.49
CA LEU A 75 1.15 -14.54 4.63
C LEU A 75 1.64 -15.79 5.38
N GLN A 76 2.00 -15.68 6.66
CA GLN A 76 2.36 -16.85 7.47
C GLN A 76 1.14 -17.45 8.17
N THR A 77 0.22 -16.60 8.63
CA THR A 77 -0.96 -17.00 9.42
C THR A 77 -2.25 -17.01 8.62
N PHE A 78 -2.22 -16.42 7.41
CA PHE A 78 -3.34 -16.10 6.54
C PHE A 78 -4.45 -15.32 7.26
N GLN A 79 -4.06 -14.47 8.21
CA GLN A 79 -4.95 -13.69 9.04
C GLN A 79 -5.15 -12.28 8.47
N TRP A 80 -6.40 -11.92 8.20
CA TRP A 80 -6.78 -10.55 7.86
C TRP A 80 -6.77 -9.65 9.09
N VAL A 81 -6.42 -8.39 8.89
CA VAL A 81 -6.49 -7.31 9.88
C VAL A 81 -6.99 -6.05 9.18
N LYS A 82 -8.10 -5.47 9.64
CA LYS A 82 -8.54 -4.16 9.17
C LYS A 82 -7.72 -3.09 9.86
N LEU A 83 -7.06 -2.22 9.10
CA LEU A 83 -6.29 -1.14 9.71
C LEU A 83 -7.24 -0.03 10.20
N PRO A 84 -6.91 0.67 11.30
CA PRO A 84 -7.65 1.83 11.77
C PRO A 84 -7.31 3.09 10.93
N ALA A 85 -7.27 2.93 9.61
CA ALA A 85 -6.91 3.96 8.65
C ALA A 85 -7.79 3.80 7.40
N VAL A 86 -8.09 4.94 6.77
CA VAL A 86 -8.81 5.01 5.51
C VAL A 86 -8.05 5.91 4.55
N MET A 87 -8.17 5.62 3.26
CA MET A 87 -7.65 6.50 2.22
C MET A 87 -8.35 7.86 2.30
N PRO A 88 -7.63 8.98 2.09
CA PRO A 88 -8.22 10.32 2.09
C PRO A 88 -9.38 10.47 1.10
N GLU A 89 -9.29 9.77 -0.04
CA GLU A 89 -10.35 9.68 -1.04
C GLU A 89 -10.52 8.20 -1.43
N PRO A 90 -11.71 7.58 -1.24
CA PRO A 90 -12.01 6.25 -1.74
C PRO A 90 -11.81 6.17 -3.26
N VAL A 91 -11.07 5.16 -3.72
CA VAL A 91 -10.69 5.08 -5.14
C VAL A 91 -10.55 3.64 -5.63
N TYR A 92 -10.90 3.39 -6.89
CA TYR A 92 -10.64 2.14 -7.63
C TYR A 92 -9.95 2.46 -8.97
N PHE A 93 -9.35 1.46 -9.62
CA PHE A 93 -8.48 1.67 -10.80
C PHE A 93 -7.30 2.62 -10.54
N HIS A 94 -6.82 2.66 -9.30
CA HIS A 94 -5.60 3.39 -8.90
C HIS A 94 -4.39 2.47 -8.98
N CYS A 95 -3.20 3.05 -8.85
CA CYS A 95 -1.97 2.29 -8.59
C CYS A 95 -1.46 2.57 -7.17
N ALA A 96 -0.75 1.60 -6.60
CA ALA A 96 -0.03 1.78 -5.35
C ALA A 96 1.39 1.21 -5.43
N ALA A 97 2.32 1.84 -4.72
CA ALA A 97 3.69 1.38 -4.55
C ALA A 97 4.12 1.60 -3.09
N VAL A 98 5.09 0.82 -2.61
CA VAL A 98 5.59 0.93 -1.24
C VAL A 98 7.09 1.07 -1.22
N THR A 99 7.61 1.97 -0.39
CA THR A 99 9.05 2.12 -0.19
C THR A 99 9.59 1.01 0.71
N PRO A 100 10.90 0.72 0.68
CA PRO A 100 11.51 -0.22 1.63
C PRO A 100 11.31 0.18 3.10
N ALA A 101 11.13 1.48 3.38
CA ALA A 101 10.82 1.99 4.72
C ALA A 101 9.34 1.76 5.13
N GLY A 102 8.50 1.27 4.23
CA GLY A 102 7.09 0.96 4.46
C GLY A 102 6.15 2.16 4.33
N CYS A 103 6.54 3.20 3.59
CA CYS A 103 5.64 4.26 3.16
C CYS A 103 4.95 3.84 1.86
N MET A 104 3.64 3.67 1.89
CA MET A 104 2.83 3.42 0.69
C MET A 104 2.45 4.74 0.03
N TYR A 105 2.53 4.76 -1.29
CA TYR A 105 2.06 5.82 -2.16
C TYR A 105 0.93 5.29 -3.02
N VAL A 106 -0.16 6.04 -3.12
CA VAL A 106 -1.31 5.71 -3.96
C VAL A 106 -1.55 6.87 -4.91
N HIS A 107 -1.71 6.57 -6.20
CA HIS A 107 -1.87 7.57 -7.22
C HIS A 107 -3.05 7.26 -8.15
N GLY A 108 -3.81 8.33 -8.40
CA GLY A 108 -4.85 8.38 -9.41
C GLY A 108 -6.04 7.46 -9.15
N GLY A 109 -6.81 7.20 -10.21
CA GLY A 109 -7.96 6.29 -10.20
C GLY A 109 -9.30 7.00 -10.42
N VAL A 110 -10.39 6.32 -10.08
CA VAL A 110 -11.78 6.78 -10.24
C VAL A 110 -12.45 6.90 -8.88
N VAL A 111 -13.08 8.04 -8.65
CA VAL A 111 -13.56 8.50 -7.33
C VAL A 111 -15.06 8.82 -7.33
N ASP A 112 -15.69 8.84 -8.51
CA ASP A 112 -17.16 8.87 -8.67
C ASP A 112 -17.53 8.05 -9.91
N ILE A 113 -18.35 7.02 -9.71
CA ILE A 113 -18.78 6.10 -10.78
C ILE A 113 -19.79 6.77 -11.71
N HIS A 114 -20.75 7.51 -11.16
CA HIS A 114 -21.86 8.08 -11.92
C HIS A 114 -21.40 9.23 -12.82
N ARG A 115 -20.44 10.02 -12.32
CA ARG A 115 -19.86 11.15 -13.06
C ARG A 115 -18.57 10.79 -13.79
N ASN A 116 -18.13 9.53 -13.67
CA ASN A 116 -16.82 9.09 -14.17
C ASN A 116 -15.68 10.03 -13.75
N ARG A 117 -15.73 10.55 -12.52
CA ARG A 117 -14.73 11.50 -12.02
C ARG A 117 -13.44 10.73 -11.72
N ARG A 118 -12.34 11.18 -12.30
CA ARG A 118 -11.00 10.65 -12.06
C ARG A 118 -10.18 11.60 -11.22
N THR A 119 -9.19 11.07 -10.53
CA THR A 119 -8.21 11.85 -9.78
C THR A 119 -6.82 11.59 -10.32
N GLY A 120 -5.95 12.61 -10.24
CA GLY A 120 -4.50 12.51 -10.41
C GLY A 120 -3.76 12.76 -9.09
N SER A 121 -4.48 12.74 -7.96
CA SER A 121 -3.89 12.98 -6.66
C SER A 121 -2.93 11.87 -6.27
N LEU A 122 -1.84 12.27 -5.62
CA LEU A 122 -0.89 11.38 -4.95
C LEU A 122 -1.09 11.56 -3.45
N PHE A 123 -1.32 10.46 -2.73
CA PHE A 123 -1.26 10.47 -1.28
C PHE A 123 -0.33 9.37 -0.76
N LYS A 124 0.23 9.61 0.42
CA LYS A 124 1.13 8.67 1.08
C LYS A 124 0.64 8.31 2.47
N MET A 125 0.99 7.11 2.94
CA MET A 125 0.76 6.69 4.32
C MET A 125 1.82 5.70 4.80
N TRP A 126 2.12 5.75 6.09
CA TRP A 126 3.00 4.80 6.74
C TRP A 126 2.22 3.53 7.11
N LEU A 127 2.61 2.39 6.53
CA LEU A 127 2.02 1.07 6.83
C LEU A 127 2.69 0.37 8.03
N VAL A 128 3.89 0.83 8.38
CA VAL A 128 4.68 0.43 9.53
C VAL A 128 5.18 1.69 10.24
N VAL A 129 5.62 1.55 11.49
CA VAL A 129 6.24 2.66 12.21
C VAL A 129 7.52 3.05 11.47
N PRO A 130 7.65 4.29 10.95
CA PRO A 130 8.87 4.75 10.30
C PRO A 130 10.04 4.74 11.28
N SER A 131 11.25 4.54 10.77
CA SER A 131 12.44 4.69 11.59
C SER A 131 12.62 6.14 12.03
N LEU A 132 13.38 6.36 13.11
CA LEU A 132 13.73 7.71 13.55
C LEU A 132 14.42 8.49 12.42
N LEU A 133 15.23 7.82 11.59
CA LEU A 133 15.86 8.43 10.43
C LEU A 133 14.83 9.01 9.46
N GLU A 134 13.79 8.24 9.09
CA GLU A 134 12.75 8.71 8.16
C GLU A 134 11.92 9.86 8.77
N LEU A 135 11.58 9.76 10.06
CA LEU A 135 10.86 10.82 10.77
C LEU A 135 11.67 12.12 10.82
N CYS A 136 12.94 12.04 11.20
CA CYS A 136 13.84 13.19 11.23
C CYS A 136 14.05 13.75 9.83
N TRP A 137 14.20 12.90 8.82
CA TRP A 137 14.40 13.30 7.43
C TRP A 137 13.21 14.09 6.89
N GLU A 138 11.98 13.63 7.13
CA GLU A 138 10.77 14.38 6.75
C GLU A 138 10.73 15.76 7.41
N LYS A 139 11.12 15.88 8.69
CA LYS A 139 11.18 17.17 9.38
C LYS A 139 12.28 18.07 8.82
N VAL A 140 13.47 17.55 8.56
CA VAL A 140 14.57 18.31 7.95
C VAL A 140 14.15 18.89 6.61
N LEU A 141 13.53 18.09 5.73
CA LEU A 141 13.06 18.58 4.44
C LEU A 141 11.93 19.61 4.54
N ALA A 142 11.06 19.49 5.55
CA ALA A 142 10.00 20.46 5.80
C ALA A 142 10.56 21.80 6.33
N PHE A 143 11.55 21.78 7.22
CA PHE A 143 12.17 22.99 7.77
C PHE A 143 13.16 23.65 6.80
N PHE A 144 13.85 22.85 5.98
CA PHE A 144 14.90 23.31 5.07
C PHE A 144 14.64 22.88 3.62
N PRO A 145 13.56 23.37 2.98
CA PRO A 145 13.21 22.95 1.61
C PRO A 145 14.28 23.32 0.57
N HIS A 146 15.11 24.34 0.85
CA HIS A 146 16.20 24.76 -0.01
C HIS A 146 17.31 23.71 -0.18
N LEU A 147 17.39 22.69 0.70
CA LEU A 147 18.34 21.58 0.57
C LEU A 147 18.21 20.86 -0.79
N ALA A 148 17.00 20.79 -1.35
CA ALA A 148 16.77 20.18 -2.66
C ALA A 148 17.52 20.92 -3.80
N ASN A 149 17.79 22.21 -3.63
CA ASN A 149 18.44 23.05 -4.65
C ASN A 149 19.97 23.07 -4.53
N LEU A 150 20.54 22.65 -3.39
CA LEU A 150 21.98 22.65 -3.17
C LEU A 150 22.67 21.55 -4.00
N SER A 151 23.91 21.77 -4.40
CA SER A 151 24.71 20.77 -5.11
C SER A 151 25.08 19.58 -4.20
N ARG A 152 25.49 18.46 -4.79
CA ARG A 152 25.97 17.29 -4.04
C ARG A 152 27.12 17.65 -3.09
N SER A 153 28.07 18.48 -3.50
CA SER A 153 29.21 18.86 -2.62
C SER A 153 28.77 19.76 -1.47
N GLN A 154 27.84 20.69 -1.70
CA GLN A 154 27.29 21.55 -0.65
C GLN A 154 26.55 20.72 0.41
N LEU A 155 25.75 19.74 -0.02
CA LEU A 155 25.03 18.86 0.91
C LEU A 155 26.00 18.00 1.74
N LEU A 156 27.04 17.44 1.13
CA LEU A 156 28.08 16.70 1.86
C LEU A 156 28.83 17.61 2.87
N HIS A 157 29.12 18.86 2.49
CA HIS A 157 29.77 19.82 3.39
C HIS A 157 28.91 20.22 4.59
N LEU A 158 27.57 20.19 4.44
CA LEU A 158 26.61 20.35 5.54
C LEU A 158 26.52 19.12 6.47
N GLY A 159 27.28 18.05 6.19
CA GLY A 159 27.33 16.84 7.01
C GLY A 159 26.27 15.80 6.66
N LEU A 160 25.54 15.95 5.55
CA LEU A 160 24.64 14.88 5.08
C LEU A 160 25.45 13.68 4.59
N THR A 161 24.99 12.48 4.94
CA THR A 161 25.59 11.24 4.45
C THR A 161 25.29 11.04 2.96
N GLN A 162 26.15 10.29 2.27
CA GLN A 162 26.01 10.01 0.84
C GLN A 162 24.61 9.46 0.47
N GLY A 163 24.08 8.54 1.28
CA GLY A 163 22.74 7.98 1.05
C GLY A 163 21.58 8.96 1.25
N LEU A 164 21.74 10.00 2.09
CA LEU A 164 20.73 11.07 2.21
C LEU A 164 20.82 12.05 1.04
N VAL A 165 22.03 12.32 0.54
CA VAL A 165 22.22 13.18 -0.63
C VAL A 165 21.62 12.56 -1.89
N GLU A 166 21.75 11.25 -2.08
CA GLU A 166 21.12 10.51 -3.18
C GLU A 166 19.60 10.58 -3.18
N ARG A 167 18.96 10.75 -2.01
CA ARG A 167 17.50 10.89 -1.93
C ARG A 167 16.98 12.23 -2.46
N LEU A 168 17.88 13.20 -2.68
CA LEU A 168 17.54 14.54 -3.18
C LEU A 168 17.92 14.76 -4.65
N LYS A 169 18.65 13.83 -5.26
CA LYS A 169 19.32 14.03 -6.56
C LYS A 169 19.00 12.94 -7.56
#